data_AF-A0A2V9Q7V7-F1
#
_entry.id   AF-A0A2V9Q7V7-F1
#
_cell.length_a   1.000
_cell.length_b   1.000
_cell.length_c   1.000
_cell.angle_alpha   90.00
_cell.angle_beta   90.00
_cell.angle_gamma   90.00
#
_symmetry.space_group_name_H-M   'P 1'
#
loop_
_entity.id
_entity.type
_entity.pdbx_description
1 polymer ?
#
loop_
_entity_poly.entity_id
_entity_poly.type
_entity_poly.pdbx_seq_one_letter_code
_entity_poly.pdbx_strand_id
1 'polypeptide(L)'
;MPHRWNENRLTAKLGIDYPVIQGPLGGLSSQRLTAAVSNFGGLGSFAAHSLTPGAIKDVIAEIRSLTSKPFAMNLWVSMED
;
A
#
# COMPACT_ATOMS: atom_id res chain seq x y z
N MET A 1 9.15 22.02 -20.68
CA MET A 1 7.89 21.75 -19.94
C MET A 1 8.20 21.98 -18.46
N PRO A 2 7.41 22.77 -17.71
CA PRO A 2 7.57 22.80 -16.26
C PRO A 2 7.35 21.40 -15.68
N HIS A 3 8.10 21.05 -14.64
CA HIS A 3 8.00 19.75 -13.98
C HIS A 3 6.56 19.57 -13.46
N ARG A 4 5.93 18.42 -13.72
CA ARG A 4 4.59 18.19 -13.17
C ARG A 4 4.67 18.10 -11.65
N TRP A 5 3.67 18.62 -10.95
CA TRP A 5 3.66 18.67 -9.48
C TRP A 5 3.83 17.28 -8.81
N ASN A 6 3.40 16.22 -9.51
CA ASN A 6 3.47 14.84 -9.06
C ASN A 6 4.78 14.12 -9.43
N GLU A 7 5.64 14.71 -10.26
CA GLU A 7 6.95 14.17 -10.60
C GLU A 7 7.97 14.60 -9.52
N ASN A 8 8.29 13.70 -8.59
CA ASN A 8 9.20 14.00 -7.50
C ASN A 8 9.91 12.74 -6.99
N ARG A 9 10.78 12.90 -5.99
CA ARG A 9 11.57 11.80 -5.42
C ARG A 9 10.72 10.65 -4.86
N LEU A 10 9.52 10.94 -4.34
CA LEU A 10 8.63 9.91 -3.78
C LEU A 10 8.03 9.04 -4.89
N THR A 11 7.45 9.67 -5.91
CA THR A 11 6.83 8.96 -7.04
C THR A 11 7.86 8.14 -7.82
N ALA A 12 9.06 8.68 -8.04
CA ALA A 12 10.17 7.96 -8.65
C ALA A 12 10.65 6.76 -7.82
N LYS A 13 10.76 6.91 -6.49
CA LYS A 13 11.27 5.84 -5.61
C LYS A 13 10.26 4.70 -5.44
N LEU A 14 8.97 5.02 -5.39
CA LEU A 14 7.91 4.04 -5.13
C LEU A 14 7.27 3.47 -6.41
N GLY A 15 7.54 4.06 -7.57
CA GLY A 15 6.95 3.64 -8.85
C GLY A 15 5.45 3.92 -8.93
N ILE A 16 5.00 5.04 -8.38
CA ILE A 16 3.59 5.48 -8.34
C ILE A 16 3.44 6.82 -9.08
N ASP A 17 2.22 7.13 -9.54
CA ASP A 17 1.96 8.31 -10.37
C ASP A 17 1.74 9.57 -9.54
N TYR A 18 1.12 9.45 -8.36
CA TYR A 18 0.81 10.56 -7.47
C TYR A 18 1.47 10.38 -6.11
N PRO A 19 2.00 11.45 -5.47
CA PRO A 19 2.63 11.38 -4.15
C PRO A 19 1.58 11.27 -3.03
N VAL A 20 0.64 10.33 -3.17
CA VAL A 20 -0.47 10.08 -2.24
C VAL A 20 -0.35 8.65 -1.73
N ILE A 21 -0.29 8.51 -0.42
CA ILE A 21 -0.27 7.22 0.27
C ILE A 21 -1.54 7.14 1.10
N GLN A 22 -2.38 6.14 0.84
CA GLN A 22 -3.52 5.85 1.72
C GLN A 22 -3.00 5.20 3.00
N GLY A 23 -3.25 5.83 4.14
CA GLY A 23 -2.77 5.36 5.44
C GLY A 23 -3.40 4.02 5.85
N PRO A 24 -2.63 3.06 6.36
CA PRO A 24 -3.13 1.73 6.74
C PRO A 24 -4.11 1.84 7.91
N LEU A 25 -5.32 1.30 7.75
CA LEU A 25 -6.38 1.37 8.76
C LEU A 25 -6.42 0.06 9.56
N GLY A 26 -5.96 0.07 10.81
CA GLY A 26 -6.04 -1.11 11.68
C GLY A 26 -7.50 -1.57 11.85
N GLY A 27 -7.79 -2.85 11.62
CA GLY A 27 -9.14 -3.43 11.75
C GLY A 27 -10.15 -3.04 10.66
N LEU A 28 -9.86 -2.01 9.85
CA LEU A 28 -10.73 -1.52 8.75
C LEU A 28 -10.04 -1.58 7.37
N SER A 29 -8.84 -2.14 7.30
CA SER A 29 -8.12 -2.33 6.04
C SER A 29 -8.92 -3.24 5.12
N SER A 30 -8.95 -2.89 3.83
CA SER A 30 -9.61 -3.66 2.79
C SER A 30 -8.65 -3.88 1.63
N GLN A 31 -8.62 -5.12 1.13
CA GLN A 31 -7.88 -5.50 -0.07
C GLN A 31 -8.34 -4.68 -1.27
N ARG A 32 -9.67 -4.44 -1.38
CA ARG A 32 -10.28 -3.63 -2.44
C ARG A 32 -9.87 -2.16 -2.35
N LEU A 33 -9.88 -1.56 -1.16
CA LEU A 33 -9.44 -0.17 -0.99
C LEU A 33 -7.95 -0.02 -1.34
N THR A 34 -7.13 -0.95 -0.84
CA THR A 34 -5.68 -0.98 -1.12
C THR A 34 -5.44 -1.04 -2.62
N ALA A 35 -6.05 -2.01 -3.31
CA ALA A 35 -5.90 -2.17 -4.75
C ALA A 35 -6.46 -0.98 -5.54
N ALA A 36 -7.59 -0.40 -5.13
CA ALA A 36 -8.18 0.76 -5.79
C ALA A 36 -7.22 1.95 -5.78
N VAL A 37 -6.67 2.32 -4.62
CA VAL A 37 -5.72 3.44 -4.51
C VAL A 37 -4.49 3.20 -5.39
N SER A 38 -3.95 1.98 -5.38
CA SER A 38 -2.82 1.60 -6.24
C SER A 38 -3.15 1.68 -7.73
N ASN A 39 -4.34 1.24 -8.14
CA ASN A 39 -4.80 1.32 -9.54
C ASN A 39 -5.02 2.76 -10.01
N PHE A 40 -5.39 3.68 -9.12
CA PHE A 40 -5.51 5.12 -9.42
C PHE A 40 -4.21 5.90 -9.28
N GLY A 41 -3.07 5.22 -9.11
CA GLY A 41 -1.74 5.81 -9.19
C GLY A 41 -1.18 6.32 -7.85
N GLY A 42 -1.87 6.09 -6.73
CA GLY A 42 -1.30 6.28 -5.39
C GLY A 42 -0.61 5.02 -4.88
N LEU A 43 -0.24 5.02 -3.60
CA LEU A 43 0.17 3.81 -2.87
C LEU A 43 -0.93 3.40 -1.90
N GLY A 44 -1.67 2.33 -2.22
CA GLY A 44 -2.56 1.69 -1.25
C GLY A 44 -1.77 1.01 -0.14
N SER A 45 -2.30 1.01 1.09
CA SER A 45 -1.64 0.36 2.24
C SER A 45 -2.60 -0.49 3.05
N PHE A 46 -2.18 -1.69 3.41
CA PHE A 46 -2.94 -2.63 4.24
C PHE A 46 -2.28 -2.82 5.61
N ALA A 47 -3.05 -2.68 6.70
CA ALA A 47 -2.59 -2.94 8.07
C ALA A 47 -2.61 -4.44 8.38
N ALA A 48 -1.45 -5.03 8.63
CA ALA A 48 -1.28 -6.46 8.88
C ALA A 48 -0.83 -6.80 10.31
N HIS A 49 -0.81 -5.82 11.22
CA HIS A 49 -0.34 -5.99 12.61
C HIS A 49 -1.03 -7.12 13.39
N SER A 50 -2.29 -7.42 13.11
CA SER A 50 -3.07 -8.46 13.79
C SER A 50 -3.09 -9.81 13.05
N LEU A 51 -2.35 -9.94 11.94
CA LEU A 51 -2.39 -11.13 11.08
C LEU A 51 -1.23 -12.09 11.37
N THR A 52 -1.50 -13.38 11.26
CA THR A 52 -0.44 -14.39 11.23
C THR A 52 0.35 -14.30 9.93
N PRO A 53 1.60 -14.79 9.87
CA PRO A 53 2.39 -14.79 8.63
C PRO A 53 1.71 -15.47 7.44
N GLY A 54 0.92 -16.54 7.69
CA GLY A 54 0.12 -17.20 6.66
C GLY A 54 -0.97 -16.29 6.11
N ALA A 55 -1.76 -15.68 6.99
CA ALA A 55 -2.82 -14.75 6.60
C ALA A 55 -2.30 -13.53 5.84
N ILE A 56 -1.08 -13.06 6.16
CA ILE A 56 -0.42 -11.98 5.41
C ILE A 56 -0.20 -12.40 3.95
N LYS A 57 0.24 -13.64 3.69
CA LYS A 57 0.43 -14.14 2.33
C LYS A 57 -0.88 -14.21 1.57
N ASP A 58 -1.95 -14.67 2.22
CA ASP A 58 -3.27 -14.77 1.60
C ASP A 58 -3.82 -13.38 1.23
N VAL A 59 -3.70 -12.41 2.13
CA VAL A 59 -4.06 -11.01 1.87
C VAL A 59 -3.24 -10.41 0.71
N ILE A 60 -1.93 -10.66 0.69
CA ILE A 60 -1.06 -10.20 -0.42
C ILE A 60 -1.51 -10.81 -1.75
N ALA A 61 -1.82 -12.11 -1.78
CA ALA A 61 -2.29 -12.80 -2.97
C ALA A 61 -3.61 -12.21 -3.46
N GLU A 62 -4.55 -11.91 -2.57
CA GLU A 62 -5.81 -11.28 -2.91
C GLU A 62 -5.61 -9.86 -3.46
N ILE A 63 -4.81 -9.01 -2.80
CA ILE A 63 -4.50 -7.67 -3.33
C ILE A 63 -3.82 -7.76 -4.71
N ARG A 64 -2.89 -8.71 -4.89
CA ARG A 64 -2.22 -8.95 -6.18
C ARG A 64 -3.16 -9.43 -7.28
N SER A 65 -4.24 -10.12 -6.93
CA SER A 65 -5.29 -10.48 -7.89
C SER A 65 -6.09 -9.27 -8.39
N LEU A 66 -6.11 -8.17 -7.61
CA LEU A 66 -6.86 -6.95 -7.88
C LEU A 66 -6.01 -5.81 -8.48
N THR A 67 -4.67 -5.87 -8.32
CA THR A 67 -3.75 -4.86 -8.87
C THR A 67 -2.37 -5.43 -9.19
N SER A 68 -1.84 -5.00 -10.35
CA SER A 68 -0.43 -5.19 -10.71
C SER A 68 0.46 -4.02 -10.25
N LYS A 69 -0.12 -2.95 -9.68
CA LYS A 69 0.59 -1.74 -9.23
C LYS A 69 1.24 -1.93 -7.85
N PRO A 70 2.18 -1.05 -7.44
CA PRO A 70 2.76 -1.09 -6.09
C PRO A 70 1.72 -0.87 -4.99
N PHE A 71 1.89 -1.56 -3.86
CA PHE A 71 1.13 -1.34 -2.62
C PHE A 71 2.02 -1.64 -1.42
N ALA A 72 1.62 -1.19 -0.23
CA ALA A 72 2.34 -1.39 1.02
C ALA A 72 1.62 -2.35 1.97
N MET A 73 2.40 -3.15 2.69
CA MET A 73 1.96 -3.90 3.87
C MET A 73 2.54 -3.23 5.10
N ASN A 74 1.69 -2.81 6.03
CA ASN A 74 2.11 -2.19 7.28
C ASN A 74 2.13 -3.22 8.41
N LEU A 75 3.23 -3.27 9.14
CA LEU A 75 3.43 -4.13 10.31
C LEU A 75 3.70 -3.25 11.53
N TRP A 76 3.30 -3.73 12.70
CA TRP A 76 3.79 -3.18 13.96
C TRP A 76 5.07 -3.90 14.37
N VAL A 77 6.05 -3.12 14.78
CA VAL A 77 7.28 -3.60 15.40
C VAL A 77 7.19 -3.16 16.86
N SER A 78 7.06 -4.14 17.76
CA SER A 78 7.10 -3.87 19.20
C SER A 78 8.48 -3.33 19.57
N MET A 79 8.52 -2.40 20.52
CA MET A 79 9.75 -1.92 21.15
C MET A 79 9.99 -2.60 22.51
N GLU A 80 9.09 -3.52 22.90
CA GLU A 80 9.19 -4.34 24.11
C GLU A 80 9.65 -5.75 23.69
N ASP A 81 10.65 -6.26 24.43
CA ASP A 81 11.26 -7.59 24.25
C ASP A 81 10.40 -8.73 24.84
#